data_AF-A0A4Y2SS71-F1
#
_entry.id   AF-A0A4Y2SS71-F1
#
_cell.length_a   1.000
_cell.length_b   1.000
_cell.length_c   1.000
_cell.angle_alpha   90.00
_cell.angle_beta   90.00
_cell.angle_gamma   90.00
#
_symmetry.space_group_name_H-M   'P 1'
#
loop_
_entity.id
_entity.type
_entity.pdbx_description
1 polymer ?
#
loop_
_entity_poly.entity_id
_entity_poly.type
_entity_poly.pdbx_seq_one_letter_code
_entity_poly.pdbx_strand_id
1 'polypeptide(L)'
;MSKEPWYIRCIKPNDNKWPGVFDETIVAHQVKYLGLMENLRVRRAGFAYRKKYEDFLKRYKCLCPGTWPSYGGSAKDGVKLLVQYLGYKPEEYAFGRSKIFIRFPKTLFQTEDEFQRYKHVLATIIQAKFRAYVQRKKYLSMQKSALLINRYWRGHLARQMLERRRWAVMVIRK
;
A
#
# COMPACT_ATOMS: atom_id res chain seq x y z
N MET A 1 -31.61 5.56 -10.31
CA MET A 1 -30.31 6.06 -9.80
C MET A 1 -30.55 6.87 -8.53
N SER A 2 -30.19 6.36 -7.36
CA SER A 2 -30.24 7.13 -6.12
C SER A 2 -29.00 8.04 -6.05
N LYS A 3 -29.19 9.34 -5.83
CA LYS A 3 -28.10 10.32 -5.71
C LYS A 3 -27.52 10.26 -4.30
N GLU A 4 -26.19 10.23 -4.17
CA GLU A 4 -25.51 10.33 -2.87
C GLU A 4 -25.33 11.82 -2.52
N PRO A 5 -25.97 12.32 -1.43
CA PRO A 5 -25.93 13.74 -1.11
C PRO A 5 -24.61 14.13 -0.45
N TRP A 6 -23.95 15.15 -1.00
CA TRP A 6 -22.79 15.79 -0.42
C TRP A 6 -23.21 17.17 0.11
N TYR A 7 -23.06 17.39 1.41
CA TYR A 7 -23.47 18.64 2.05
C TYR A 7 -22.26 19.55 2.25
N ILE A 8 -22.32 20.76 1.68
CA ILE A 8 -21.34 21.83 1.91
C ILE A 8 -22.03 22.89 2.76
N ARG A 9 -21.44 23.22 3.91
CA ARG A 9 -21.95 24.25 4.84
C ARG A 9 -20.97 25.42 4.85
N CYS A 10 -21.33 26.50 4.17
CA CYS A 10 -20.53 27.72 4.15
C CYS A 10 -20.69 28.46 5.48
N ILE A 11 -19.60 29.05 5.99
CA ILE A 11 -19.56 29.85 7.22
C ILE A 11 -18.99 31.21 6.87
N LYS A 12 -19.70 32.29 7.23
CA LYS A 12 -19.22 33.66 7.10
C LYS A 12 -18.31 33.99 8.30
N PRO A 13 -17.03 34.38 8.08
CA PRO A 13 -16.09 34.57 9.18
C PRO A 13 -16.26 35.91 9.90
N ASN A 14 -16.71 36.96 9.21
CA ASN A 14 -17.00 38.29 9.79
C ASN A 14 -17.95 39.07 8.87
N ASP A 15 -18.61 40.10 9.41
CA ASP A 15 -19.56 40.92 8.65
C ASP A 15 -18.91 41.98 7.76
N ASN A 16 -17.72 42.45 8.13
CA ASN A 16 -16.98 43.52 7.44
C ASN A 16 -16.30 43.07 6.14
N LYS A 17 -16.41 41.78 5.77
CA LYS A 17 -15.78 41.15 4.60
C LYS A 17 -14.24 41.28 4.61
N TRP A 18 -13.64 41.35 5.79
CA TRP A 18 -12.20 41.45 5.93
C TRP A 18 -11.53 40.08 5.80
N PRO A 19 -10.47 39.94 5.00
CA PRO A 19 -9.72 38.70 4.92
C PRO A 19 -8.97 38.42 6.23
N GLY A 20 -8.93 37.16 6.66
CA GLY A 20 -8.17 36.73 7.85
C GLY A 20 -8.78 37.09 9.20
N VAL A 21 -9.91 37.80 9.23
CA VAL A 21 -10.60 38.17 10.48
C VAL A 21 -11.68 37.14 10.80
N PHE A 22 -11.64 36.59 12.01
CA PHE A 22 -12.59 35.60 12.51
C PHE A 22 -13.35 36.16 13.71
N ASP A 23 -14.65 36.36 13.53
CA ASP A 23 -15.57 36.75 14.59
C ASP A 23 -16.20 35.49 15.19
N GLU A 24 -15.76 35.15 16.40
CA GLU A 24 -16.22 33.95 17.10
C GLU A 24 -17.71 33.99 17.41
N THR A 25 -18.30 35.16 17.65
CA THR A 25 -19.72 35.28 18.00
C THR A 25 -20.60 34.97 16.79
N ILE A 26 -20.28 35.55 15.63
CA ILE A 26 -20.98 35.34 14.35
C ILE A 26 -20.84 33.88 13.92
N VAL A 27 -19.63 33.31 14.03
CA VAL A 27 -19.38 31.93 13.64
C VAL A 27 -20.05 30.95 14.60
N ALA A 28 -19.99 31.16 15.92
CA ALA A 28 -20.66 30.30 16.90
C ALA A 28 -22.19 30.29 16.70
N HIS A 29 -22.78 31.45 16.40
CA HIS A 29 -24.20 31.54 16.07
C HIS A 29 -24.55 30.70 14.83
N GLN A 30 -23.75 30.79 13.75
CA GLN A 30 -23.94 29.98 12.55
C GLN A 30 -23.77 28.48 12.82
N VAL A 31 -22.76 28.07 13.61
CA VAL A 31 -22.53 26.68 13.98
C VAL A 31 -23.73 26.10 14.72
N LYS A 32 -24.32 26.87 15.64
CA LYS A 32 -25.51 26.50 16.42
C LYS A 32 -26.77 26.46 15.54
N TYR A 33 -27.01 27.51 14.75
CA TYR A 33 -28.18 27.62 13.88
C TYR A 33 -28.20 26.53 12.79
N LEU A 34 -27.05 26.20 12.20
CA LEU A 34 -26.92 25.11 11.22
C LEU A 34 -26.97 23.72 11.85
N GLY A 35 -27.03 23.62 13.19
CA GLY A 35 -27.08 22.36 13.94
C GLY A 35 -25.85 21.49 13.72
N LEU A 36 -24.66 22.08 13.49
CA LEU A 36 -23.46 21.30 13.14
C LEU A 36 -23.05 20.38 14.30
N MET A 37 -23.22 20.84 15.54
CA MET A 37 -22.91 20.06 16.73
C MET A 37 -23.92 18.93 16.96
N GLU A 38 -25.19 19.19 16.74
CA GLU A 38 -26.28 18.22 16.82
C GLU A 38 -26.09 17.11 15.77
N ASN A 39 -25.78 17.50 14.53
CA ASN A 39 -25.45 16.57 13.45
C ASN A 39 -24.26 15.66 13.82
N LEU A 40 -23.24 16.23 14.45
CA LEU A 40 -22.08 15.48 14.93
C LEU A 40 -22.47 14.54 16.09
N ARG A 41 -23.27 15.01 17.04
CA ARG A 41 -23.75 14.21 18.19
C ARG A 41 -24.58 13.02 17.74
N VAL A 42 -25.54 13.21 16.84
CA VAL A 42 -26.36 12.12 16.28
C VAL A 42 -25.47 11.09 15.57
N ARG A 43 -24.47 11.55 14.79
CA ARG A 43 -23.53 10.64 14.13
C ARG A 43 -22.65 9.87 15.12
N ARG A 44 -22.21 10.51 16.22
CA ARG A 44 -21.39 9.88 17.27
C ARG A 44 -22.18 8.94 18.19
N ALA A 45 -23.48 9.19 18.38
CA ALA A 45 -24.36 8.33 19.17
C ALA A 45 -24.58 6.97 18.47
N GLY A 46 -24.59 6.96 17.14
CA GLY A 46 -24.65 5.76 16.33
C GLY A 46 -23.27 5.27 15.86
N PHE A 47 -23.27 4.55 14.74
CA PHE A 47 -22.05 4.14 14.06
C PHE A 47 -21.52 5.26 13.16
N ALA A 48 -20.36 5.81 13.52
CA ALA A 48 -19.72 6.90 12.78
C ALA A 48 -19.31 6.49 11.36
N TYR A 49 -18.98 5.21 11.13
CA TYR A 49 -18.52 4.74 9.84
C TYR A 49 -19.24 3.45 9.41
N ARG A 50 -19.55 3.36 8.12
CA ARG A 50 -20.31 2.26 7.53
C ARG A 50 -19.78 1.97 6.13
N LYS A 51 -19.39 0.74 5.86
CA LYS A 51 -18.80 0.37 4.56
C LYS A 51 -19.23 -1.05 4.18
N LYS A 52 -19.36 -1.35 2.89
CA LYS A 52 -19.56 -2.74 2.45
C LYS A 52 -18.35 -3.59 2.83
N TYR A 53 -18.57 -4.87 3.09
CA TYR A 53 -17.48 -5.78 3.47
C TYR A 53 -16.39 -5.85 2.39
N GLU A 54 -16.78 -5.92 1.12
CA GLU A 54 -15.84 -5.97 -0.01
C GLU A 54 -14.92 -4.74 -0.07
N ASP A 55 -15.49 -3.55 0.05
CA ASP A 55 -14.73 -2.29 0.01
C ASP A 55 -13.78 -2.18 1.21
N PHE A 56 -14.24 -2.58 2.39
CA PHE A 56 -13.43 -2.55 3.62
C PHE A 56 -12.27 -3.54 3.52
N LEU A 57 -12.57 -4.78 3.11
CA LEU A 57 -11.56 -5.82 2.94
C LEU A 57 -10.56 -5.45 1.85
N LYS A 58 -11.01 -4.96 0.69
CA LYS A 58 -10.12 -4.55 -0.41
C LYS A 58 -9.12 -3.48 0.04
N ARG A 59 -9.57 -2.53 0.88
CA ARG A 59 -8.71 -1.46 1.39
C ARG A 59 -7.73 -1.96 2.44
N TYR A 60 -8.19 -2.72 3.42
CA TYR A 60 -7.41 -3.02 4.62
C TYR A 60 -6.79 -4.42 4.65
N LYS A 61 -7.08 -5.32 3.70
CA LYS A 61 -6.60 -6.72 3.69
C LYS A 61 -5.08 -6.89 3.83
N CYS A 62 -4.30 -5.87 3.50
CA CYS A 62 -2.84 -5.90 3.66
C CYS A 62 -2.38 -5.86 5.12
N LEU A 63 -3.22 -5.36 6.03
CA LEU A 63 -2.90 -5.25 7.45
C LEU A 63 -2.87 -6.61 8.16
N CYS A 64 -3.62 -7.60 7.66
CA CYS A 64 -3.67 -8.92 8.27
C CYS A 64 -3.02 -9.96 7.36
N PRO A 65 -2.04 -10.74 7.85
CA PRO A 65 -1.39 -11.81 7.08
C PRO A 65 -2.37 -12.86 6.55
N GLY A 66 -3.45 -13.15 7.29
CA GLY A 66 -4.45 -14.14 6.88
C GLY A 66 -5.42 -13.69 5.79
N THR A 67 -5.49 -12.38 5.50
CA THR A 67 -6.29 -11.82 4.40
C THR A 67 -5.45 -11.39 3.19
N TRP A 68 -4.12 -11.29 3.37
CA TRP A 68 -3.18 -10.87 2.34
C TRP A 68 -2.58 -12.09 1.61
N PRO A 69 -2.26 -12.01 0.30
CA PRO A 69 -2.55 -10.93 -0.66
C PRO A 69 -3.93 -10.99 -1.30
N SER A 70 -4.50 -12.19 -1.35
CA SER A 70 -5.83 -12.48 -1.85
C SER A 70 -6.58 -13.27 -0.78
N TYR A 71 -7.86 -12.97 -0.60
CA TYR A 71 -8.72 -13.70 0.32
C TYR A 71 -9.79 -14.42 -0.50
N GLY A 72 -9.82 -15.75 -0.38
CA GLY A 72 -10.71 -16.62 -1.18
C GLY A 72 -12.08 -16.89 -0.56
N GLY A 73 -12.32 -16.47 0.69
CA GLY A 73 -13.58 -16.67 1.39
C GLY A 73 -14.58 -15.52 1.19
N SER A 74 -15.69 -15.58 1.94
CA SER A 74 -16.68 -14.50 1.97
C SER A 74 -16.08 -13.21 2.53
N ALA A 75 -16.38 -12.06 1.90
CA ALA A 75 -15.88 -10.77 2.36
C ALA A 75 -16.20 -10.49 3.83
N LYS A 76 -17.34 -10.97 4.35
CA LYS A 76 -17.71 -10.83 5.76
C LYS A 76 -16.74 -11.56 6.69
N ASP A 77 -16.34 -12.78 6.34
CA ASP A 77 -15.41 -13.59 7.13
C ASP A 77 -13.99 -13.04 7.05
N GLY A 78 -13.59 -12.52 5.89
CA GLY A 78 -12.32 -11.81 5.73
C GLY A 78 -12.27 -10.56 6.60
N VAL A 79 -13.35 -9.77 6.65
CA VAL A 79 -13.44 -8.62 7.57
C VAL A 79 -13.44 -9.07 9.03
N LYS A 80 -14.08 -10.19 9.37
CA LYS A 80 -14.04 -10.76 10.73
C LYS A 80 -12.62 -11.10 11.16
N LEU A 81 -11.86 -11.79 10.32
CA LEU A 81 -10.46 -12.11 10.58
C LEU A 81 -9.61 -10.85 10.74
N LEU A 82 -9.82 -9.86 9.87
CA LEU A 82 -9.09 -8.60 9.89
C LEU A 82 -9.36 -7.79 11.16
N VAL A 83 -10.63 -7.66 11.56
CA VAL A 83 -11.04 -6.93 12.76
C VAL A 83 -10.51 -7.61 14.03
N GLN A 84 -10.49 -8.96 14.05
CA GLN A 84 -9.88 -9.73 15.14
C GLN A 84 -8.37 -9.50 15.21
N TYR A 85 -7.68 -9.51 14.06
CA TYR A 85 -6.24 -9.26 14.00
C TYR A 85 -5.86 -7.84 14.44
N LEU A 86 -6.68 -6.85 14.08
CA LEU A 86 -6.51 -5.46 14.50
C LEU A 86 -6.88 -5.21 15.98
N GLY A 87 -7.42 -6.22 16.67
CA GLY A 87 -7.74 -6.12 18.09
C GLY A 87 -8.88 -5.17 18.41
N TYR A 88 -9.84 -4.98 17.50
CA TYR A 88 -11.01 -4.14 17.80
C TYR A 88 -11.83 -4.78 18.91
N LYS A 89 -12.35 -3.94 19.81
CA LYS A 89 -13.22 -4.43 20.87
C LYS A 89 -14.66 -4.61 20.35
N PRO A 90 -15.44 -5.56 20.90
CA PRO A 90 -16.81 -5.83 20.45
C PRO A 90 -17.75 -4.61 20.48
N GLU A 91 -17.51 -3.64 21.35
CA GLU A 91 -18.29 -2.40 21.45
C GLU A 91 -17.96 -1.37 20.36
N GLU A 92 -16.82 -1.51 19.69
CA GLU A 92 -16.32 -0.56 18.69
C GLU A 92 -16.88 -0.83 17.29
N TYR A 93 -17.46 -2.00 17.05
CA TYR A 93 -17.97 -2.38 15.73
C TYR A 93 -19.22 -3.26 15.81
N ALA A 94 -19.96 -3.34 14.70
CA ALA A 94 -21.04 -4.30 14.52
C ALA A 94 -21.08 -4.81 13.09
N PHE A 95 -21.41 -6.09 12.93
CA PHE A 95 -21.61 -6.72 11.64
C PHE A 95 -23.08 -6.62 11.23
N GLY A 96 -23.36 -5.91 10.13
CA GLY A 96 -24.68 -5.95 9.50
C GLY A 96 -24.80 -7.09 8.48
N ARG A 97 -25.86 -7.06 7.67
CA ARG A 97 -26.05 -8.05 6.59
C ARG A 97 -24.97 -7.95 5.50
N SER A 98 -24.69 -6.74 5.01
CA SER A 98 -23.75 -6.50 3.89
C SER A 98 -22.64 -5.49 4.20
N LYS A 99 -22.67 -4.88 5.40
CA LYS A 99 -21.77 -3.78 5.77
C LYS A 99 -21.18 -3.99 7.16
N ILE A 100 -19.94 -3.55 7.33
CA ILE A 100 -19.33 -3.34 8.64
C ILE A 100 -19.69 -1.94 9.14
N PHE A 101 -19.98 -1.85 10.43
CA PHE A 101 -20.29 -0.61 11.12
C PHE A 101 -19.24 -0.40 12.20
N ILE A 102 -18.59 0.77 12.22
CA ILE A 102 -17.61 1.14 13.24
C ILE A 102 -18.19 2.31 14.03
N ARG A 103 -18.20 2.16 15.36
CA ARG A 103 -18.84 3.08 16.30
C ARG A 103 -18.02 4.34 16.47
N PHE A 104 -16.77 4.20 16.87
CA PHE A 104 -15.91 5.33 17.20
C PHE A 104 -15.02 5.73 16.02
N PRO A 105 -14.92 7.04 15.70
CA PRO A 105 -13.96 7.53 14.71
C PRO A 105 -12.52 7.16 15.05
N LYS A 106 -12.18 7.11 16.34
CA LYS A 106 -10.82 6.77 16.82
C LYS A 106 -10.34 5.43 16.28
N THR A 107 -11.16 4.38 16.38
CA THR A 107 -10.84 3.02 15.91
C THR A 107 -10.57 3.01 14.39
N LEU A 108 -11.38 3.76 13.63
CA LEU A 108 -11.17 3.91 12.19
C LEU A 108 -9.87 4.66 11.86
N PHE A 109 -9.60 5.77 12.54
CA PHE A 109 -8.38 6.56 12.32
C PHE A 109 -7.13 5.76 12.65
N GLN A 110 -7.12 5.02 13.76
CA GLN A 110 -6.04 4.11 14.10
C GLN A 110 -5.77 3.09 12.99
N THR A 111 -6.83 2.54 12.38
CA THR A 111 -6.69 1.58 11.29
C THR A 111 -6.17 2.21 10.01
N GLU A 112 -6.58 3.44 9.71
CA GLU A 112 -6.05 4.19 8.58
C GLU A 112 -4.57 4.55 8.81
N ASP A 113 -4.18 4.95 10.03
CA ASP A 113 -2.78 5.24 10.37
C ASP A 113 -1.89 3.99 10.22
N GLU A 114 -2.33 2.84 10.71
CA GLU A 114 -1.65 1.56 10.50
C GLU A 114 -1.56 1.21 9.01
N PHE A 115 -2.62 1.47 8.24
CA PHE A 115 -2.60 1.29 6.79
C PHE A 115 -1.58 2.19 6.11
N GLN A 116 -1.48 3.47 6.49
CA GLN A 116 -0.47 4.38 5.94
C GLN A 116 0.95 3.91 6.26
N ARG A 117 1.21 3.44 7.49
CA ARG A 117 2.50 2.86 7.88
C ARG A 117 2.84 1.64 7.04
N TYR A 118 1.89 0.72 6.89
CA TYR A 118 2.12 -0.54 6.18
C TYR A 118 2.38 -0.34 4.67
N LYS A 119 1.89 0.76 4.06
CA LYS A 119 2.23 1.09 2.67
C LYS A 119 3.73 1.24 2.45
N HIS A 120 4.49 1.75 3.41
CA HIS A 120 5.94 1.85 3.30
C HIS A 120 6.60 0.47 3.24
N VAL A 121 6.08 -0.49 4.01
CA VAL A 121 6.53 -1.89 3.97
C VAL A 121 6.24 -2.50 2.60
N LEU A 122 5.02 -2.33 2.09
CA LEU A 122 4.63 -2.81 0.76
C LEU A 122 5.51 -2.20 -0.34
N ALA A 123 5.75 -0.88 -0.28
CA ALA A 123 6.65 -0.19 -1.21
C ALA A 123 8.06 -0.78 -1.15
N THR A 124 8.57 -1.08 0.05
CA THR A 124 9.89 -1.69 0.25
C THR A 124 9.97 -3.07 -0.39
N ILE A 125 8.94 -3.91 -0.26
CA ILE A 125 8.88 -5.24 -0.90
C ILE A 125 8.93 -5.10 -2.43
N ILE A 126 8.14 -4.18 -3.00
CA ILE A 126 8.13 -3.93 -4.44
C ILE A 126 9.49 -3.45 -4.93
N GLN A 127 10.07 -2.46 -4.23
CA GLN A 127 11.38 -1.91 -4.55
C GLN A 127 12.49 -2.97 -4.45
N ALA A 128 12.48 -3.81 -3.42
CA ALA A 128 13.45 -4.89 -3.25
C ALA A 128 13.38 -5.90 -4.39
N LYS A 129 12.16 -6.33 -4.78
CA LYS A 129 11.96 -7.24 -5.91
C LYS A 129 12.44 -6.63 -7.23
N PHE A 130 12.16 -5.35 -7.46
CA PHE A 130 12.61 -4.65 -8.65
C PHE A 130 14.15 -4.51 -8.69
N ARG A 131 14.78 -4.09 -7.59
CA ARG A 131 16.25 -3.99 -7.49
C ARG A 131 16.92 -5.35 -7.72
N ALA A 132 16.37 -6.42 -7.14
CA ALA A 132 16.87 -7.78 -7.37
C ALA A 132 16.75 -8.21 -8.84
N TYR A 133 15.63 -7.90 -9.50
CA TYR A 133 15.45 -8.16 -10.93
C TYR A 133 16.50 -7.44 -11.79
N VAL A 134 16.70 -6.13 -11.56
CA VAL A 134 17.68 -5.31 -12.28
C VAL A 134 19.10 -5.87 -12.09
N GLN A 135 19.48 -6.17 -10.85
CA GLN A 135 20.81 -6.69 -10.54
C GLN A 135 21.03 -8.08 -11.15
N ARG A 136 20.03 -8.97 -11.09
CA ARG A 136 20.10 -10.31 -11.71
C ARG A 136 20.27 -10.21 -13.23
N LYS A 137 19.55 -9.30 -13.89
CA LYS A 137 19.69 -9.06 -15.33
C LYS A 137 21.12 -8.62 -15.69
N LYS A 138 21.68 -7.67 -14.92
CA LYS A 138 23.07 -7.20 -15.10
C LYS A 138 24.08 -8.33 -14.89
N TYR A 139 23.93 -9.10 -13.82
CA TYR A 139 24.80 -10.23 -13.49
C TYR A 139 24.80 -11.28 -14.61
N LEU A 140 23.62 -11.71 -15.09
CA LEU A 140 23.52 -12.69 -16.16
C LEU A 140 24.16 -12.21 -17.47
N SER A 141 24.03 -10.91 -17.80
CA SER A 141 24.71 -10.34 -18.96
C SER A 141 26.23 -10.39 -18.80
N MET A 142 26.75 -9.97 -17.65
CA MET A 142 28.19 -9.98 -17.36
C MET A 142 28.75 -11.40 -17.37
N GLN A 143 28.03 -12.36 -16.77
CA GLN A 143 28.41 -13.76 -16.75
C GLN A 143 28.52 -14.34 -18.17
N LYS A 144 27.54 -14.06 -19.05
CA LYS A 144 27.57 -14.50 -20.46
C LYS A 144 28.79 -13.93 -21.18
N SER A 145 29.07 -12.63 -21.04
CA SER A 145 30.24 -12.01 -21.65
C SER A 145 31.55 -12.60 -21.14
N ALA A 146 31.68 -12.81 -19.82
CA ALA A 146 32.88 -13.41 -19.21
C ALA A 146 33.11 -14.85 -19.69
N LEU A 147 32.05 -15.67 -19.78
CA LEU A 147 32.14 -17.03 -20.30
C LEU A 147 32.55 -17.05 -21.78
N LEU A 148 32.04 -16.12 -22.58
CA LEU A 148 32.40 -15.98 -23.99
C LEU A 148 33.89 -15.68 -24.14
N ILE A 149 34.38 -14.66 -23.42
CA ILE A 149 35.80 -14.26 -23.43
C ILE A 149 36.68 -15.43 -22.97
N ASN A 150 36.34 -16.08 -21.85
CA ASN A 150 37.09 -17.22 -21.33
C ASN A 150 37.16 -18.38 -22.34
N ARG A 151 36.06 -18.67 -23.04
CA ARG A 151 36.03 -19.71 -24.08
C ARG A 151 36.99 -19.38 -25.22
N TYR A 152 36.92 -18.15 -25.76
CA TYR A 152 37.80 -17.73 -26.86
C TYR A 152 39.27 -17.71 -26.44
N TRP A 153 39.56 -17.20 -25.24
CA TRP A 153 40.92 -17.13 -24.72
C TRP A 153 41.54 -18.52 -24.53
N ARG A 154 40.82 -19.44 -23.89
CA ARG A 154 41.27 -20.85 -23.75
C ARG A 154 41.50 -21.51 -25.10
N GLY A 155 40.61 -21.28 -26.07
CA GLY A 155 40.77 -21.78 -27.43
C GLY A 155 41.99 -21.20 -28.15
N HIS A 156 42.27 -19.91 -27.97
CA HIS A 156 43.45 -19.26 -28.53
C HIS A 156 44.75 -19.83 -27.94
N LEU A 157 44.85 -19.94 -26.61
CA LEU A 157 46.01 -20.53 -25.94
C LEU A 157 46.27 -21.98 -26.39
N ALA A 158 45.21 -22.80 -26.50
CA ALA A 158 45.33 -24.18 -26.98
C ALA A 158 45.88 -24.26 -28.42
N ARG A 159 45.43 -23.37 -29.31
CA ARG A 159 45.95 -23.27 -30.69
C ARG A 159 47.42 -22.86 -30.72
N GLN A 160 47.80 -21.83 -29.95
CA GLN A 160 49.20 -21.42 -29.84
C GLN A 160 50.10 -22.56 -29.31
N MET A 161 49.64 -23.32 -28.30
CA MET A 161 50.38 -24.47 -27.80
C MET A 161 50.55 -25.57 -28.85
N LEU A 162 49.51 -25.83 -29.66
CA LEU A 162 49.58 -26.78 -30.76
C LEU A 162 50.58 -26.35 -31.84
N GLU A 163 50.57 -25.07 -32.23
CA GLU A 163 51.52 -24.51 -33.21
C GLU A 163 52.96 -24.63 -32.71
N ARG A 164 53.23 -24.27 -31.44
CA ARG A 164 54.55 -24.43 -30.82
C ARG A 164 55.02 -25.89 -30.84
N ARG A 165 54.14 -26.84 -30.51
CA ARG A 165 54.45 -28.28 -30.57
C ARG A 165 54.74 -28.74 -31.99
N ARG A 166 53.94 -28.33 -32.97
CA ARG A 166 54.16 -28.65 -34.40
C ARG A 166 55.49 -28.10 -34.90
N TRP A 167 55.82 -26.85 -34.55
CA TRP A 167 57.10 -26.24 -34.88
C TRP A 167 58.27 -27.00 -34.25
N ALA A 168 58.20 -27.33 -32.97
CA ALA A 168 59.24 -28.11 -32.28
C ALA A 168 59.48 -29.49 -32.95
N VAL A 169 58.41 -30.19 -33.35
CA VAL A 169 58.54 -31.46 -34.09
C VAL A 169 59.24 -31.27 -35.44
N MET A 170 58.94 -30.20 -36.18
CA MET A 170 59.62 -29.91 -37.45
C MET A 170 61.11 -29.59 -37.27
N VAL A 171 61.47 -28.91 -36.19
CA VAL A 171 62.86 -28.56 -35.88
C VAL A 171 63.67 -29.79 -35.47
N ILE A 172 63.11 -30.70 -34.66
CA ILE A 172 63.80 -31.90 -34.15
C ILE A 172 63.96 -32.98 -35.22
N ARG A 173 63.06 -33.03 -36.23
CA ARG A 173 63.12 -34.01 -37.33
C ARG A 173 64.13 -33.64 -38.44
N LYS A 174 64.77 -32.47 -38.37
CA LYS A 174 65.89 -32.09 -39.23
C LYS A 174 67.20 -32.51 -38.59
#